data_AF-A0A7S2A926-F1
#
_entry.id   AF-A0A7S2A926-F1
#
_cell.length_a   1.000
_cell.length_b   1.000
_cell.length_c   1.000
_cell.angle_alpha   90.00
_cell.angle_beta   90.00
_cell.angle_gamma   90.00
#
_symmetry.space_group_name_H-M   'P 1'
#
loop_
_entity.id
_entity.type
_entity.pdbx_description
1 polymer ?
#
loop_
_entity_poly.entity_id
_entity_poly.type
_entity_poly.pdbx_seq_one_letter_code
_entity_poly.pdbx_strand_id
1 'polypeptide(L)'
;SSSSSSSAAAAAAADEKGGEDNEDDEIAKSNVVIFDLGGGTFDVSVLTMDSGVFEVKATGGDTHLGGEDFDNSVVDWCLSEIEKKHGSKVATAVRGSSRAKARLQRAVENAKRTLSTAQRAEIEVDSLAEGVDFALPLSRTKFEELNAALFGRCIDTVKSVLLDASVDLEDVTDVVLVGGSTRVPFLQSSLQSLFKGRLDLCKSVHPDEAVAVGAAVQGHILATGGSGGGKDLESEATTDLLLLDVTPLSLGIELEGRQMSTLIKRNTAIPCKKTRTYTTVDDWQTEIDVVVFEGERPCIDANNKLGSFVISGVQRARAGEPKVDVTFALDANGILNVTARDQVT
;
A
#
# COMPACT_ATOMS: atom_id res chain seq x y z
N SER A 1 5.88 0.55 -5.18
CA SER A 1 5.54 -0.88 -5.02
C SER A 1 4.06 -1.09 -4.69
N SER A 2 3.41 -0.16 -3.98
CA SER A 2 1.99 -0.27 -3.59
C SER A 2 0.97 -0.13 -4.73
N SER A 3 1.23 0.74 -5.72
CA SER A 3 0.31 0.92 -6.84
C SER A 3 0.26 -0.32 -7.76
N SER A 4 1.43 -0.93 -8.01
CA SER A 4 1.55 -2.13 -8.85
C SER A 4 0.86 -3.38 -8.30
N SER A 5 0.80 -3.56 -6.97
CA SER A 5 0.08 -4.70 -6.37
C SER A 5 -1.43 -4.53 -6.47
N SER A 6 -1.92 -3.30 -6.29
CA SER A 6 -3.34 -2.94 -6.40
C SER A 6 -3.86 -3.13 -7.82
N SER A 7 -3.10 -2.69 -8.82
CA SER A 7 -3.40 -2.92 -10.22
C SER A 7 -3.43 -4.40 -10.60
N ALA A 8 -2.49 -5.20 -10.09
CA ALA A 8 -2.49 -6.63 -10.31
C ALA A 8 -3.70 -7.30 -9.63
N ALA A 9 -3.97 -6.98 -8.37
CA ALA A 9 -5.16 -7.48 -7.67
C ALA A 9 -6.46 -7.15 -8.41
N ALA A 10 -6.56 -5.95 -8.99
CA ALA A 10 -7.69 -5.55 -9.81
C ALA A 10 -7.79 -6.36 -11.11
N ALA A 11 -6.67 -6.60 -11.80
CA ALA A 11 -6.64 -7.45 -12.99
C ALA A 11 -7.04 -8.91 -12.69
N ALA A 12 -6.66 -9.45 -11.53
CA ALA A 12 -7.11 -10.79 -11.10
C ALA A 12 -8.61 -10.82 -10.80
N ALA A 13 -9.15 -9.80 -10.13
CA ALA A 13 -10.58 -9.69 -9.89
C ALA A 13 -11.39 -9.51 -11.19
N ALA A 14 -10.81 -8.84 -12.19
CA ALA A 14 -11.37 -8.67 -13.51
C ALA A 14 -11.50 -9.99 -14.28
N ASP A 15 -10.43 -10.78 -14.31
CA ASP A 15 -10.34 -12.05 -15.02
C ASP A 15 -11.39 -13.05 -14.51
N GLU A 16 -11.57 -13.13 -13.18
CA GLU A 16 -12.60 -14.01 -12.59
C GLU A 16 -14.03 -13.55 -12.89
N LYS A 17 -14.30 -12.24 -12.87
CA LYS A 17 -15.65 -11.71 -13.16
C LYS A 17 -15.99 -11.78 -14.64
N GLY A 18 -15.01 -11.56 -15.53
CA GLY A 18 -15.20 -11.63 -16.98
C GLY A 18 -15.46 -13.04 -17.51
N GLY A 19 -15.28 -14.08 -16.68
CA GLY A 19 -15.57 -15.48 -17.04
C GLY A 19 -17.03 -15.92 -16.85
N GLU A 20 -17.88 -15.12 -16.19
CA GLU A 20 -19.26 -15.52 -15.83
C GLU A 20 -20.38 -14.84 -16.63
N ASP A 21 -20.10 -13.89 -17.52
CA ASP A 21 -21.15 -13.08 -18.15
C ASP A 21 -21.63 -13.58 -19.53
N ASN A 22 -22.94 -13.81 -19.61
CA ASN A 22 -23.69 -14.04 -20.84
C ASN A 22 -23.77 -12.73 -21.65
N GLU A 23 -23.76 -12.83 -22.97
CA GLU A 23 -23.54 -11.77 -23.99
C GLU A 23 -24.49 -10.53 -24.00
N ASP A 24 -25.32 -10.27 -22.98
CA ASP A 24 -26.38 -9.24 -23.06
C ASP A 24 -26.50 -8.23 -21.88
N ASP A 25 -25.66 -8.28 -20.84
CA ASP A 25 -25.71 -7.28 -19.74
C ASP A 25 -24.63 -6.19 -19.93
N GLU A 26 -25.06 -4.92 -20.08
CA GLU A 26 -24.16 -3.76 -19.92
C GLU A 26 -23.47 -3.88 -18.56
N ILE A 27 -22.14 -4.06 -18.54
CA ILE A 27 -21.36 -4.09 -17.29
C ILE A 27 -21.55 -2.75 -16.57
N ALA A 28 -22.45 -2.75 -15.59
CA ALA A 28 -22.73 -1.56 -14.80
C ALA A 28 -21.45 -1.09 -14.11
N LYS A 29 -21.21 0.23 -14.15
CA LYS A 29 -20.09 0.88 -13.48
C LYS A 29 -19.97 0.38 -12.03
N SER A 30 -18.82 -0.16 -11.68
CA SER A 30 -18.57 -0.83 -10.40
C SER A 30 -17.42 -0.15 -9.66
N ASN A 31 -17.59 0.16 -8.37
CA ASN A 31 -16.53 0.73 -7.53
C ASN A 31 -16.02 -0.34 -6.57
N VAL A 32 -14.78 -0.76 -6.76
CA VAL A 32 -14.17 -1.86 -6.03
C VAL A 32 -13.14 -1.33 -5.04
N VAL A 33 -13.19 -1.83 -3.80
CA VAL A 33 -12.13 -1.62 -2.80
C VAL A 33 -11.22 -2.85 -2.78
N ILE A 34 -9.94 -2.66 -3.06
CA ILE A 34 -8.91 -3.67 -2.81
C ILE A 34 -8.35 -3.41 -1.41
N PHE A 35 -8.43 -4.42 -0.54
CA PHE A 35 -7.82 -4.41 0.79
C PHE A 35 -6.69 -5.44 0.80
N ASP A 36 -5.46 -4.98 0.62
CA ASP A 36 -4.26 -5.81 0.59
C ASP A 36 -3.50 -5.71 1.90
N LEU A 37 -3.50 -6.79 2.70
CA LEU A 37 -2.78 -6.85 3.96
C LEU A 37 -1.87 -8.08 3.99
N GLY A 38 -0.59 -7.82 3.75
CA GLY A 38 0.45 -8.83 3.68
C GLY A 38 1.13 -9.12 5.02
N GLY A 39 2.38 -9.60 4.92
CA GLY A 39 3.24 -9.86 6.07
C GLY A 39 3.84 -8.60 6.70
N GLY A 40 4.13 -7.56 5.91
CA GLY A 40 4.75 -6.33 6.39
C GLY A 40 4.27 -5.03 5.72
N THR A 41 3.37 -5.13 4.75
CA THR A 41 2.77 -3.97 4.07
C THR A 41 1.26 -4.07 4.08
N PHE A 42 0.63 -2.90 4.09
CA PHE A 42 -0.81 -2.73 4.02
C PHE A 42 -1.13 -1.68 2.96
N ASP A 43 -1.94 -2.04 1.98
CA ASP A 43 -2.34 -1.17 0.89
C ASP A 43 -3.87 -1.23 0.70
N VAL A 44 -4.46 -0.08 0.42
CA VAL A 44 -5.87 0.06 0.04
C VAL A 44 -5.96 0.86 -1.23
N SER A 45 -6.72 0.35 -2.19
CA SER A 45 -7.01 1.05 -3.43
C SER A 45 -8.50 1.02 -3.74
N VAL A 46 -9.01 2.15 -4.22
CA VAL A 46 -10.38 2.27 -4.74
C VAL A 46 -10.28 2.37 -6.24
N LEU A 47 -10.94 1.47 -6.94
CA LEU A 47 -10.98 1.43 -8.39
C LEU A 47 -12.40 1.58 -8.90
N THR A 48 -12.53 2.17 -10.09
CA THR A 48 -13.75 2.12 -10.87
C THR A 48 -13.52 1.24 -12.08
N MET A 49 -14.41 0.28 -12.27
CA MET A 49 -14.50 -0.56 -13.46
C MET A 49 -15.66 -0.07 -14.32
N ASP A 50 -15.38 0.26 -15.57
CA ASP A 50 -16.37 0.69 -16.56
C ASP A 50 -15.94 0.22 -17.94
N SER A 51 -16.74 -0.63 -18.58
CA SER A 51 -16.55 -1.05 -19.97
C SER A 51 -15.13 -1.55 -20.31
N GLY A 52 -14.54 -2.40 -19.45
CA GLY A 52 -13.18 -2.93 -19.62
C GLY A 52 -12.04 -2.00 -19.18
N VAL A 53 -12.35 -0.78 -18.73
CA VAL A 53 -11.39 0.18 -18.17
C VAL A 53 -11.36 0.08 -16.65
N PHE A 54 -10.15 -0.10 -16.12
CA PHE A 54 -9.83 -0.15 -14.69
C PHE A 54 -9.10 1.12 -14.30
N GLU A 55 -9.79 2.04 -13.64
CA GLU A 55 -9.22 3.30 -13.19
C GLU A 55 -9.01 3.28 -11.68
N VAL A 56 -7.77 3.39 -11.23
CA VAL A 56 -7.45 3.62 -9.82
C VAL A 56 -7.85 5.05 -9.48
N LYS A 57 -8.84 5.22 -8.59
CA LYS A 57 -9.32 6.53 -8.15
C LYS A 57 -8.46 7.10 -7.02
N ALA A 58 -8.09 6.25 -6.08
CA ALA A 58 -7.17 6.60 -5.02
C ALA A 58 -6.47 5.37 -4.47
N THR A 59 -5.27 5.59 -3.93
CA THR A 59 -4.52 4.57 -3.19
C THR A 59 -3.92 5.17 -1.93
N GLY A 60 -3.78 4.35 -0.90
CA GLY A 60 -3.16 4.70 0.38
C GLY A 60 -2.78 3.45 1.14
N GLY A 61 -2.00 3.59 2.20
CA GLY A 61 -1.48 2.42 2.91
C GLY A 61 -0.43 2.76 3.95
N ASP A 62 0.15 1.70 4.51
CA ASP A 62 1.31 1.74 5.39
C ASP A 62 2.29 0.65 4.97
N THR A 63 3.48 1.08 4.55
CA THR A 63 4.57 0.20 4.09
C THR A 63 5.29 -0.52 5.22
N HIS A 64 4.90 -0.29 6.47
CA HIS A 64 5.46 -0.90 7.68
C HIS A 64 4.34 -1.39 8.62
N LEU A 65 3.27 -1.93 8.04
CA LEU A 65 2.16 -2.53 8.77
C LEU A 65 1.76 -3.85 8.12
N GLY A 66 1.81 -4.95 8.87
CA GLY A 66 1.35 -6.24 8.38
C GLY A 66 1.24 -7.31 9.47
N GLY A 67 1.19 -8.56 9.01
CA GLY A 67 1.09 -9.73 9.87
C GLY A 67 2.22 -9.87 10.89
N GLU A 68 3.41 -9.36 10.60
CA GLU A 68 4.57 -9.37 11.50
C GLU A 68 4.35 -8.43 12.70
N ASP A 69 3.73 -7.27 12.51
CA ASP A 69 3.38 -6.37 13.61
C ASP A 69 2.35 -7.00 14.56
N PHE A 70 1.45 -7.81 14.01
CA PHE A 70 0.50 -8.58 14.81
C PHE A 70 1.20 -9.63 15.67
N ASP A 71 2.20 -10.31 15.10
CA ASP A 71 3.02 -11.27 15.81
C ASP A 71 3.85 -10.57 16.90
N ASN A 72 4.46 -9.42 16.58
CA ASN A 72 5.29 -8.65 17.50
C ASN A 72 4.49 -8.20 18.75
N SER A 73 3.24 -7.76 18.55
CA SER A 73 2.36 -7.39 19.68
C SER A 73 2.08 -8.57 20.62
N VAL A 74 1.96 -9.78 20.07
CA VAL A 74 1.79 -11.01 20.87
C VAL A 74 3.11 -11.46 21.49
N VAL A 75 4.24 -11.31 20.79
CA VAL A 75 5.58 -11.60 21.33
C VAL A 75 5.88 -10.71 22.55
N ASP A 76 5.58 -9.42 22.48
CA ASP A 76 5.77 -8.49 23.61
C ASP A 76 4.90 -8.86 24.81
N TRP A 77 3.67 -9.30 24.56
CA TRP A 77 2.81 -9.87 25.59
C TRP A 77 3.40 -11.16 26.19
N CYS A 78 3.89 -12.10 25.37
CA CYS A 78 4.57 -13.31 25.82
C CYS A 78 5.79 -12.99 26.68
N LEU A 79 6.62 -12.03 26.29
CA LEU A 79 7.80 -11.61 27.06
C LEU A 79 7.40 -11.04 28.42
N SER A 80 6.31 -10.29 28.48
CA SER A 80 5.75 -9.78 29.74
C SER A 80 5.24 -10.91 30.64
N GLU A 81 4.61 -11.94 30.07
CA GLU A 81 4.16 -13.12 30.83
C GLU A 81 5.32 -14.01 31.29
N ILE A 82 6.39 -14.14 30.49
CA ILE A 82 7.63 -14.83 30.89
C ILE A 82 8.26 -14.13 32.08
N GLU A 83 8.35 -12.80 32.05
CA GLU A 83 8.89 -12.02 33.17
C GLU A 83 8.06 -12.21 34.44
N LYS A 84 6.73 -12.21 34.34
CA LYS A 84 5.83 -12.44 35.48
C LYS A 84 5.95 -13.86 36.06
N LYS A 85 6.03 -14.90 35.21
CA LYS A 85 6.01 -16.31 35.64
C LYS A 85 7.38 -16.86 36.02
N HIS A 86 8.43 -16.46 35.30
CA HIS A 86 9.77 -17.05 35.40
C HIS A 86 10.86 -16.03 35.78
N GLY A 87 10.49 -14.75 35.93
CA GLY A 87 11.36 -13.68 36.39
C GLY A 87 12.13 -12.96 35.27
N SER A 88 12.59 -11.75 35.61
CA SER A 88 13.24 -10.84 34.66
C SER A 88 14.53 -11.39 34.02
N LYS A 89 15.26 -12.27 34.73
CA LYS A 89 16.45 -12.95 34.20
C LYS A 89 16.12 -13.77 32.94
N VAL A 90 15.03 -14.55 32.97
CA VAL A 90 14.63 -15.40 31.83
C VAL A 90 14.13 -14.55 30.68
N ALA A 91 13.29 -13.56 30.94
CA ALA A 91 12.81 -12.63 29.90
C ALA A 91 13.98 -11.89 29.22
N THR A 92 14.97 -11.45 29.99
CA THR A 92 16.20 -10.82 29.46
C THR A 92 17.01 -11.80 28.62
N ALA A 93 17.13 -13.07 29.02
CA ALA A 93 17.81 -14.10 28.24
C ALA A 93 17.12 -14.36 26.89
N VAL A 94 15.78 -14.37 26.86
CA VAL A 94 15.01 -14.44 25.59
C VAL A 94 15.29 -13.20 24.73
N ARG A 95 15.23 -12.00 25.32
CA ARG A 95 15.52 -10.74 24.60
C ARG A 95 16.96 -10.66 24.07
N GLY A 96 17.92 -11.31 24.72
CA GLY A 96 19.32 -11.36 24.29
C GLY A 96 19.63 -12.44 23.27
N SER A 97 18.74 -13.41 23.05
CA SER A 97 18.99 -14.59 22.21
C SER A 97 18.18 -14.54 20.91
N SER A 98 18.86 -14.34 19.77
CA SER A 98 18.23 -14.39 18.45
C SER A 98 17.54 -15.74 18.19
N ARG A 99 18.12 -16.84 18.70
CA ARG A 99 17.52 -18.17 18.61
C ARG A 99 16.22 -18.27 19.40
N ALA A 100 16.20 -17.76 20.64
CA ALA A 100 14.99 -17.81 21.47
C ALA A 100 13.87 -16.94 20.88
N LYS A 101 14.21 -15.74 20.39
CA LYS A 101 13.26 -14.85 19.70
C LYS A 101 12.63 -15.50 18.48
N ALA A 102 13.44 -16.04 17.58
CA ALA A 102 12.93 -16.68 16.36
C ALA A 102 12.00 -17.87 16.65
N ARG A 103 12.32 -18.66 17.70
CA ARG A 103 11.45 -19.77 18.13
C ARG A 103 10.12 -19.28 18.70
N LEU A 104 10.15 -18.23 19.52
CA LEU A 104 8.94 -17.63 20.07
C LEU A 104 8.08 -16.98 18.98
N GLN A 105 8.69 -16.23 18.05
CA GLN A 105 8.02 -15.64 16.90
C GLN A 105 7.32 -16.70 16.04
N ARG A 106 8.00 -17.81 15.73
CA ARG A 106 7.40 -18.92 14.97
C ARG A 106 6.22 -19.57 15.71
N ALA A 107 6.32 -19.74 17.02
CA ALA A 107 5.22 -20.28 17.82
C ALA A 107 4.01 -19.32 17.84
N VAL A 108 4.26 -18.02 17.93
CA VAL A 108 3.24 -16.97 17.85
C VAL A 108 2.56 -16.94 16.47
N GLU A 109 3.33 -16.96 15.39
CA GLU A 109 2.79 -16.97 14.02
C GLU A 109 1.89 -18.20 13.79
N ASN A 110 2.33 -19.37 14.25
CA ASN A 110 1.52 -20.60 14.20
C ASN A 110 0.22 -20.44 14.99
N ALA A 111 0.28 -19.90 16.22
CA ALA A 111 -0.91 -19.64 17.03
C ALA A 111 -1.86 -18.65 16.35
N LYS A 112 -1.35 -17.56 15.75
CA LYS A 112 -2.12 -16.60 14.95
C LYS A 112 -2.87 -17.30 13.82
N ARG A 113 -2.18 -18.15 13.05
CA ARG A 113 -2.78 -18.93 11.95
C ARG A 113 -3.89 -19.86 12.45
N THR A 114 -3.70 -20.52 13.60
CA THR A 114 -4.75 -21.33 14.23
C THR A 114 -5.95 -20.48 14.64
N LEU A 115 -5.73 -19.28 15.17
CA LEU A 115 -6.81 -18.38 15.61
C LEU A 115 -7.67 -17.84 14.46
N SER A 116 -7.19 -17.89 13.22
CA SER A 116 -8.02 -17.57 12.04
C SER A 116 -9.20 -18.52 11.88
N THR A 117 -9.15 -19.74 12.41
CA THR A 117 -10.25 -20.71 12.35
C THR A 117 -10.77 -21.13 13.73
N ALA A 118 -9.89 -21.23 14.73
CA ALA A 118 -10.23 -21.61 16.10
C ALA A 118 -10.39 -20.41 17.06
N GLN A 119 -11.11 -20.59 18.16
CA GLN A 119 -11.28 -19.56 19.20
C GLN A 119 -10.10 -19.47 20.18
N ARG A 120 -9.26 -20.50 20.20
CA ARG A 120 -8.10 -20.64 21.10
C ARG A 120 -6.96 -21.34 20.38
N ALA A 121 -5.75 -20.98 20.76
CA ALA A 121 -4.49 -21.61 20.38
C ALA A 121 -3.58 -21.67 21.61
N GLU A 122 -2.47 -22.40 21.50
CA GLU A 122 -1.45 -22.48 22.55
C GLU A 122 -0.10 -22.10 21.96
N ILE A 123 0.63 -21.24 22.67
CA ILE A 123 2.00 -20.87 22.33
C ILE A 123 2.91 -21.72 23.19
N GLU A 124 3.58 -22.69 22.57
CA GLU A 124 4.44 -23.65 23.26
C GLU A 124 5.85 -23.64 22.66
N VAL A 125 6.86 -23.52 23.52
CA VAL A 125 8.27 -23.59 23.16
C VAL A 125 9.07 -24.28 24.26
N ASP A 126 9.54 -25.50 23.97
CA ASP A 126 10.44 -26.24 24.86
C ASP A 126 11.78 -25.54 25.02
N SER A 127 12.34 -25.50 26.22
CA SER A 127 13.65 -24.95 26.52
C SER A 127 13.87 -23.59 25.84
N LEU A 128 12.94 -22.66 26.05
CA LEU A 128 12.93 -21.36 25.39
C LEU A 128 14.18 -20.55 25.77
N ALA A 129 14.48 -20.46 27.07
CA ALA A 129 15.71 -19.88 27.60
C ALA A 129 16.00 -20.42 29.01
N GLU A 130 17.27 -20.49 29.40
CA GLU A 130 17.69 -20.95 30.74
C GLU A 130 17.13 -22.33 31.14
N GLY A 131 16.84 -23.21 30.17
CA GLY A 131 16.23 -24.52 30.43
C GLY A 131 14.75 -24.49 30.81
N VAL A 132 14.08 -23.33 30.68
CA VAL A 132 12.66 -23.16 30.99
C VAL A 132 11.82 -23.40 29.75
N ASP A 133 10.85 -24.30 29.85
CA ASP A 133 9.78 -24.48 28.87
C ASP A 133 8.75 -23.36 29.02
N PHE A 134 8.20 -22.89 27.90
CA PHE A 134 7.17 -21.86 27.89
C PHE A 134 5.89 -22.38 27.24
N ALA A 135 4.78 -22.32 27.97
CA ALA A 135 3.44 -22.60 27.47
C ALA A 135 2.48 -21.50 27.91
N LEU A 136 1.73 -20.95 26.95
CA LEU A 136 0.75 -19.89 27.20
C LEU A 136 -0.47 -20.05 26.27
N PRO A 137 -1.68 -20.26 26.81
CA PRO A 137 -2.89 -20.25 26.00
C PRO A 137 -3.17 -18.83 25.48
N LEU A 138 -3.48 -18.72 24.19
CA LEU A 138 -3.89 -17.49 23.54
C LEU A 138 -5.34 -17.64 23.03
N SER A 139 -6.25 -16.79 23.48
CA SER A 139 -7.60 -16.72 22.92
C SER A 139 -7.66 -15.73 21.76
N ARG A 140 -8.62 -15.93 20.85
CA ARG A 140 -8.88 -14.99 19.76
C ARG A 140 -9.15 -13.58 20.28
N THR A 141 -9.99 -13.46 21.31
CA THR A 141 -10.28 -12.17 21.96
C THR A 141 -9.01 -11.49 22.47
N LYS A 142 -8.06 -12.23 23.05
CA LYS A 142 -6.81 -11.63 23.53
C LYS A 142 -5.92 -11.17 22.37
N PHE A 143 -5.83 -11.97 21.30
CA PHE A 143 -5.13 -11.56 20.08
C PHE A 143 -5.72 -10.28 19.48
N GLU A 144 -7.05 -10.19 19.43
CA GLU A 144 -7.76 -9.02 18.94
C GLU A 144 -7.54 -7.78 19.83
N GLU A 145 -7.57 -7.95 21.16
CA GLU A 145 -7.27 -6.89 22.12
C GLU A 145 -5.84 -6.34 21.95
N LEU A 146 -4.85 -7.22 21.81
CA LEU A 146 -3.44 -6.82 21.64
C LEU A 146 -3.20 -6.03 20.35
N ASN A 147 -4.02 -6.27 19.32
CA ASN A 147 -3.86 -5.68 17.99
C ASN A 147 -4.92 -4.63 17.64
N ALA A 148 -5.79 -4.27 18.58
CA ALA A 148 -6.93 -3.40 18.33
C ALA A 148 -6.55 -2.05 17.68
N ALA A 149 -5.44 -1.44 18.11
CA ALA A 149 -4.95 -0.20 17.55
C ALA A 149 -4.49 -0.36 16.09
N LEU A 150 -3.79 -1.45 15.77
CA LEU A 150 -3.31 -1.74 14.41
C LEU A 150 -4.49 -2.03 13.47
N PHE A 151 -5.46 -2.83 13.92
CA PHE A 151 -6.67 -3.10 13.15
C PHE A 151 -7.51 -1.84 12.91
N GLY A 152 -7.60 -0.95 13.91
CA GLY A 152 -8.25 0.35 13.76
C GLY A 152 -7.62 1.19 12.65
N ARG A 153 -6.27 1.25 12.61
CA ARG A 153 -5.53 1.94 11.54
C ARG A 153 -5.83 1.38 10.16
N CYS A 154 -5.98 0.05 10.02
CA CYS A 154 -6.38 -0.56 8.75
C CYS A 154 -7.74 -0.02 8.27
N ILE A 155 -8.74 0.01 9.16
CA ILE A 155 -10.10 0.47 8.84
C ILE A 155 -10.15 1.98 8.56
N ASP A 156 -9.39 2.77 9.30
CA ASP A 156 -9.33 4.22 9.08
C ASP A 156 -8.67 4.58 7.75
N THR A 157 -7.70 3.78 7.31
CA THR A 157 -7.09 3.93 5.98
C THR A 157 -8.12 3.69 4.87
N VAL A 158 -8.98 2.68 4.99
CA VAL A 158 -10.07 2.44 4.01
C VAL A 158 -10.98 3.66 3.88
N LYS A 159 -11.38 4.26 5.00
CA LYS A 159 -12.20 5.49 4.99
C LYS A 159 -11.47 6.66 4.33
N SER A 160 -10.18 6.82 4.63
CA SER A 160 -9.37 7.89 4.05
C SER A 160 -9.23 7.74 2.53
N VAL A 161 -9.01 6.52 2.03
CA VAL A 161 -8.85 6.27 0.59
C VAL A 161 -10.19 6.44 -0.14
N LEU A 162 -11.32 6.04 0.46
CA LEU A 162 -12.65 6.34 -0.10
C LEU A 162 -12.93 7.83 -0.20
N LEU A 163 -12.55 8.61 0.83
CA LEU A 163 -12.65 10.06 0.81
C LEU A 163 -11.78 10.66 -0.30
N ASP A 164 -10.53 10.20 -0.44
CA ASP A 164 -9.61 10.64 -1.48
C ASP A 164 -10.16 10.31 -2.88
N ALA A 165 -10.83 9.16 -3.03
CA ALA A 165 -11.48 8.72 -4.27
C ALA A 165 -12.79 9.49 -4.56
N SER A 166 -13.32 10.25 -3.59
CA SER A 166 -14.66 10.84 -3.65
C SER A 166 -15.75 9.79 -3.93
N VAL A 167 -15.62 8.62 -3.32
CA VAL A 167 -16.58 7.50 -3.42
C VAL A 167 -17.23 7.30 -2.05
N ASP A 168 -18.55 7.38 -2.00
CA ASP A 168 -19.29 7.13 -0.77
C ASP A 168 -19.29 5.63 -0.43
N LEU A 169 -19.38 5.30 0.87
CA LEU A 169 -19.43 3.91 1.34
C LEU A 169 -20.59 3.10 0.72
N GLU A 170 -21.65 3.77 0.30
CA GLU A 170 -22.84 3.18 -0.31
C GLU A 170 -22.64 2.88 -1.80
N ASP A 171 -21.72 3.56 -2.46
CA ASP A 171 -21.41 3.40 -3.88
C ASP A 171 -20.37 2.31 -4.16
N VAL A 172 -19.71 1.78 -3.12
CA VAL A 172 -18.82 0.62 -3.25
C VAL A 172 -19.66 -0.61 -3.58
N THR A 173 -19.31 -1.32 -4.63
CA THR A 173 -20.02 -2.52 -5.10
C THR A 173 -19.36 -3.80 -4.64
N ASP A 174 -18.03 -3.80 -4.46
CA ASP A 174 -17.26 -4.98 -4.07
C ASP A 174 -16.08 -4.62 -3.18
N VAL A 175 -15.69 -5.58 -2.33
CA VAL A 175 -14.46 -5.53 -1.54
C VAL A 175 -13.66 -6.80 -1.79
N VAL A 176 -12.46 -6.67 -2.35
CA VAL A 176 -11.55 -7.78 -2.63
C VAL A 176 -10.47 -7.82 -1.54
N LEU A 177 -10.27 -9.01 -0.96
CA LEU A 177 -9.26 -9.24 0.07
C LEU A 177 -8.00 -9.87 -0.54
N VAL A 178 -6.86 -9.24 -0.32
CA VAL A 178 -5.55 -9.69 -0.81
C VAL A 178 -4.56 -9.78 0.34
N GLY A 179 -3.67 -10.75 0.31
CA GLY A 179 -2.64 -10.96 1.33
C GLY A 179 -3.11 -11.81 2.51
N GLY A 180 -2.22 -12.66 3.02
CA GLY A 180 -2.56 -13.69 4.00
C GLY A 180 -3.10 -13.17 5.34
N SER A 181 -2.78 -11.94 5.73
CA SER A 181 -3.26 -11.36 7.00
C SER A 181 -4.74 -10.95 6.94
N THR A 182 -5.34 -10.87 5.75
CA THR A 182 -6.80 -10.69 5.59
C THR A 182 -7.61 -11.88 6.09
N ARG A 183 -6.97 -13.03 6.34
CA ARG A 183 -7.60 -14.23 6.94
C ARG A 183 -7.91 -14.05 8.43
N VAL A 184 -7.53 -12.94 9.05
CA VAL A 184 -7.90 -12.60 10.43
C VAL A 184 -9.40 -12.27 10.51
N PRO A 185 -10.21 -13.04 11.25
CA PRO A 185 -11.67 -12.87 11.26
C PRO A 185 -12.14 -11.49 11.71
N PHE A 186 -11.43 -10.86 12.66
CA PHE A 186 -11.74 -9.52 13.15
C PHE A 186 -11.65 -8.44 12.07
N LEU A 187 -10.68 -8.55 11.15
CA LEU A 187 -10.56 -7.59 10.05
C LEU A 187 -11.73 -7.76 9.07
N GLN A 188 -12.09 -9.00 8.75
CA GLN A 188 -13.23 -9.29 7.88
C GLN A 188 -14.55 -8.77 8.48
N SER A 189 -14.81 -9.05 9.76
CA SER A 189 -16.02 -8.56 10.43
C SER A 189 -16.04 -7.03 10.57
N SER A 190 -14.88 -6.40 10.78
CA SER A 190 -14.75 -4.94 10.82
C SER A 190 -15.02 -4.31 9.46
N LEU A 191 -14.53 -4.91 8.36
CA LEU A 191 -14.83 -4.47 7.01
C LEU A 191 -16.32 -4.65 6.68
N GLN A 192 -16.91 -5.81 6.97
CA GLN A 192 -18.35 -6.03 6.80
C GLN A 192 -19.17 -5.00 7.59
N SER A 193 -18.76 -4.70 8.82
CA SER A 193 -19.42 -3.69 9.66
C SER A 193 -19.28 -2.27 9.09
N LEU A 194 -18.12 -1.93 8.53
CA LEU A 194 -17.89 -0.64 7.85
C LEU A 194 -18.87 -0.44 6.69
N PHE A 195 -19.11 -1.50 5.91
CA PHE A 195 -20.08 -1.51 4.81
C PHE A 195 -21.50 -1.90 5.25
N LYS A 196 -21.81 -1.81 6.55
CA LYS A 196 -23.15 -2.07 7.13
C LYS A 196 -23.73 -3.45 6.77
N GLY A 197 -22.88 -4.44 6.47
CA GLY A 197 -23.26 -5.78 6.02
C GLY A 197 -23.89 -5.82 4.62
N ARG A 198 -23.82 -4.72 3.84
CA ARG A 198 -24.38 -4.63 2.48
C ARG A 198 -23.59 -5.47 1.48
N LEU A 199 -22.28 -5.60 1.71
CA LEU A 199 -21.36 -6.24 0.79
C LEU A 199 -20.83 -7.54 1.39
N ASP A 200 -20.91 -8.61 0.61
CA ASP A 200 -20.12 -9.79 0.87
C ASP A 200 -18.68 -9.54 0.44
N LEU A 201 -17.73 -9.94 1.29
CA LEU A 201 -16.31 -9.84 0.95
C LEU A 201 -16.03 -10.87 -0.15
N CYS A 202 -15.46 -10.41 -1.26
CA CYS A 202 -15.11 -11.26 -2.39
C CYS A 202 -14.06 -12.29 -1.93
N LYS A 203 -14.40 -13.57 -2.12
CA LYS A 203 -13.58 -14.73 -1.76
C LYS A 203 -13.25 -15.60 -2.97
N SER A 204 -13.65 -15.18 -4.17
CA SER A 204 -13.39 -15.93 -5.40
C SER A 204 -11.88 -15.94 -5.69
N VAL A 205 -11.24 -14.78 -5.52
CA VAL A 205 -9.79 -14.63 -5.69
C VAL A 205 -9.04 -15.19 -4.48
N HIS A 206 -8.05 -16.07 -4.72
CA HIS A 206 -7.19 -16.57 -3.64
C HIS A 206 -6.26 -15.44 -3.13
N PRO A 207 -6.31 -15.06 -1.83
CA PRO A 207 -5.59 -13.88 -1.33
C PRO A 207 -4.07 -13.93 -1.49
N ASP A 208 -3.48 -15.13 -1.50
CA ASP A 208 -2.02 -15.30 -1.62
C ASP A 208 -1.55 -15.36 -3.09
N GLU A 209 -2.47 -15.49 -4.05
CA GLU A 209 -2.14 -15.68 -5.48
C GLU A 209 -2.62 -14.52 -6.36
N ALA A 210 -3.61 -13.74 -5.89
CA ALA A 210 -4.24 -12.62 -6.60
C ALA A 210 -3.24 -11.71 -7.33
N VAL A 211 -2.21 -11.26 -6.61
CA VAL A 211 -1.20 -10.34 -7.15
C VAL A 211 -0.36 -11.01 -8.24
N ALA A 212 -0.01 -12.29 -8.08
CA ALA A 212 0.79 -13.01 -9.06
C ALA A 212 0.01 -13.29 -10.35
N VAL A 213 -1.26 -13.67 -10.21
CA VAL A 213 -2.18 -13.87 -11.34
C VAL A 213 -2.37 -12.57 -12.11
N GLY A 214 -2.68 -11.48 -11.41
CA GLY A 214 -2.84 -10.17 -12.03
C GLY A 214 -1.62 -9.66 -12.76
N ALA A 215 -0.43 -9.88 -12.20
CA ALA A 215 0.83 -9.54 -12.86
C ALA A 215 1.05 -10.38 -14.13
N ALA A 216 0.64 -11.65 -14.13
CA ALA A 216 0.71 -12.51 -15.32
C ALA A 216 -0.26 -12.03 -16.43
N VAL A 217 -1.49 -11.66 -16.06
CA VAL A 217 -2.48 -11.06 -16.97
C VAL A 217 -1.93 -9.77 -17.60
N GLN A 218 -1.40 -8.85 -16.77
CA GLN A 218 -0.80 -7.62 -17.27
C GLN A 218 0.40 -7.88 -18.19
N GLY A 219 1.25 -8.86 -17.84
CA GLY A 219 2.38 -9.27 -18.67
C GLY A 219 1.95 -9.79 -20.03
N HIS A 220 0.87 -10.58 -20.07
CA HIS A 220 0.28 -11.10 -21.31
C HIS A 220 -0.30 -9.99 -22.19
N ILE A 221 -1.04 -9.04 -21.62
CA ILE A 221 -1.57 -7.86 -22.34
C ILE A 221 -0.44 -7.05 -22.97
N LEU A 222 0.63 -6.79 -22.22
CA LEU A 222 1.80 -6.05 -22.71
C LEU A 222 2.55 -6.83 -23.82
N ALA A 223 2.73 -8.13 -23.66
CA ALA A 223 3.42 -8.98 -24.63
C ALA A 223 2.66 -9.07 -25.98
N THR A 224 1.33 -8.97 -25.92
CA THR A 224 0.46 -9.05 -27.10
C THR A 224 0.09 -7.68 -27.68
N GLY A 225 0.63 -6.58 -27.13
CA GLY A 225 0.37 -5.23 -27.60
C GLY A 225 -1.10 -4.80 -27.44
N GLY A 226 -1.80 -5.32 -26.43
CA GLY A 226 -3.22 -5.09 -26.22
C GLY A 226 -4.12 -5.65 -27.34
N SER A 227 -3.63 -6.65 -28.09
CA SER A 227 -4.39 -7.28 -29.18
C SER A 227 -4.51 -8.81 -29.02
N GLY A 228 -4.08 -9.37 -27.90
CA GLY A 228 -3.98 -10.81 -27.75
C GLY A 228 -4.92 -11.42 -26.72
N GLY A 229 -6.01 -11.99 -27.22
CA GLY A 229 -6.36 -13.35 -26.82
C GLY A 229 -5.20 -14.26 -27.23
N GLY A 230 -4.50 -14.83 -26.26
CA GLY A 230 -3.50 -15.86 -26.56
C GLY A 230 -4.19 -17.04 -27.25
N LYS A 231 -3.50 -17.74 -28.15
CA LYS A 231 -4.03 -18.96 -28.80
C LYS A 231 -4.48 -20.06 -27.82
N ASP A 232 -4.04 -19.95 -26.57
CA ASP A 232 -4.33 -20.87 -25.47
C ASP A 232 -5.23 -20.25 -24.38
N LEU A 233 -5.71 -19.01 -24.55
CA LEU A 233 -6.70 -18.36 -23.69
C LEU A 233 -8.02 -18.36 -24.46
N GLU A 234 -8.95 -19.24 -24.07
CA GLU A 234 -10.22 -19.46 -24.79
C GLU A 234 -11.19 -18.26 -24.77
N SER A 235 -10.90 -17.18 -24.01
CA SER A 235 -11.78 -16.02 -23.90
C SER A 235 -11.23 -14.76 -24.57
N GLU A 236 -12.07 -14.10 -25.37
CA GLU A 236 -11.92 -12.72 -25.83
C GLU A 236 -11.86 -11.68 -24.67
N ALA A 237 -12.04 -12.11 -23.42
CA ALA A 237 -12.14 -11.28 -22.21
C ALA A 237 -10.86 -10.52 -21.82
N THR A 238 -9.68 -10.93 -22.30
CA THR A 238 -8.39 -10.27 -21.95
C THR A 238 -7.92 -9.25 -22.99
N THR A 239 -8.68 -9.06 -24.07
CA THR A 239 -8.23 -8.32 -25.25
C THR A 239 -8.30 -6.79 -25.08
N ASP A 240 -9.21 -6.27 -24.23
CA ASP A 240 -9.49 -4.83 -24.10
C ASP A 240 -9.34 -4.27 -22.66
N LEU A 241 -8.49 -4.87 -21.83
CA LEU A 241 -8.28 -4.37 -20.46
C LEU A 241 -7.34 -3.17 -20.45
N LEU A 242 -7.89 -1.98 -20.14
CA LEU A 242 -7.11 -0.75 -19.97
C LEU A 242 -6.96 -0.41 -18.49
N LEU A 243 -5.73 -0.40 -18.00
CA LEU A 243 -5.40 -0.04 -16.62
C LEU A 243 -4.86 1.40 -16.54
N LEU A 244 -5.54 2.25 -15.78
CA LEU A 244 -5.11 3.62 -15.47
C LEU A 244 -4.73 3.69 -13.99
N ASP A 245 -3.43 3.84 -13.72
CA ASP A 245 -2.87 3.92 -12.36
C ASP A 245 -2.64 5.38 -11.93
N VAL A 246 -2.35 5.59 -10.64
CA VAL A 246 -2.12 6.91 -10.04
C VAL A 246 -0.86 6.94 -9.16
N THR A 247 -0.33 8.14 -8.91
CA THR A 247 0.80 8.30 -7.97
C THR A 247 0.34 8.27 -6.51
N PRO A 248 0.97 7.51 -5.60
CA PRO A 248 0.49 7.33 -4.22
C PRO A 248 0.77 8.53 -3.30
N LEU A 249 1.81 9.31 -3.58
CA LEU A 249 2.24 10.46 -2.79
C LEU A 249 2.43 11.69 -3.68
N SER A 250 2.18 12.86 -3.11
CA SER A 250 2.42 14.15 -3.74
C SER A 250 3.92 14.35 -3.94
N LEU A 251 4.32 14.83 -5.12
CA LEU A 251 5.69 15.09 -5.52
C LEU A 251 5.92 16.59 -5.67
N GLY A 252 7.03 17.07 -5.14
CA GLY A 252 7.33 18.49 -5.10
C GLY A 252 8.80 18.81 -4.88
N ILE A 253 9.08 20.10 -4.76
CA ILE A 253 10.40 20.62 -4.43
C ILE A 253 10.39 21.43 -3.15
N GLU A 254 11.55 21.57 -2.52
CA GLU A 254 11.76 22.52 -1.42
C GLU A 254 11.73 23.97 -1.92
N LEU A 255 11.06 24.84 -1.17
CA LEU A 255 11.13 26.29 -1.27
C LEU A 255 11.85 26.89 -0.07
N GLU A 256 12.17 28.18 -0.16
CA GLU A 256 12.64 28.97 0.98
C GLU A 256 11.74 28.78 2.21
N GLY A 257 12.36 28.63 3.38
CA GLY A 257 11.63 28.36 4.63
C GLY A 257 11.23 26.90 4.84
N ARG A 258 11.86 25.94 4.13
CA ARG A 258 11.63 24.49 4.28
C ARG A 258 10.20 24.06 3.98
N GLN A 259 9.52 24.77 3.07
CA GLN A 259 8.17 24.45 2.65
C GLN A 259 8.19 23.61 1.37
N MET A 260 7.23 22.70 1.23
CA MET A 260 7.07 21.90 0.02
C MET A 260 6.19 22.64 -1.00
N SER A 261 6.70 22.82 -2.21
CA SER A 261 5.90 23.18 -3.39
C SER A 261 5.53 21.93 -4.16
N THR A 262 4.27 21.49 -4.04
CA THR A 262 3.75 20.33 -4.78
C THR A 262 3.57 20.66 -6.27
N LEU A 263 4.11 19.83 -7.16
CA LEU A 263 3.88 19.90 -8.62
C LEU A 263 2.88 18.84 -9.09
N ILE A 264 3.00 17.62 -8.59
CA ILE A 264 2.08 16.50 -8.88
C ILE A 264 1.46 16.10 -7.55
N LYS A 265 0.13 16.14 -7.45
CA LYS A 265 -0.58 15.73 -6.24
C LYS A 265 -0.71 14.20 -6.21
N ARG A 266 -0.80 13.60 -5.03
CA ARG A 266 -1.21 12.19 -4.91
C ARG A 266 -2.54 11.94 -5.62
N ASN A 267 -2.73 10.71 -6.06
CA ASN A 267 -3.83 10.23 -6.89
C ASN A 267 -3.92 10.90 -8.28
N THR A 268 -2.88 11.60 -8.75
CA THR A 268 -2.81 12.03 -10.15
C THR A 268 -2.55 10.83 -11.04
N ALA A 269 -3.36 10.65 -12.08
CA ALA A 269 -3.19 9.59 -13.08
C ALA A 269 -1.79 9.62 -13.72
N ILE A 270 -1.20 8.44 -13.93
CA ILE A 270 0.10 8.25 -14.59
C ILE A 270 -0.08 7.49 -15.92
N PRO A 271 0.76 7.75 -16.94
CA PRO A 271 1.86 8.72 -16.96
C PRO A 271 1.38 10.18 -16.95
N CYS A 272 2.15 11.08 -16.35
CA CYS A 272 1.84 12.52 -16.37
C CYS A 272 3.08 13.40 -16.35
N LYS A 273 2.90 14.66 -16.78
CA LYS A 273 3.94 15.69 -16.81
C LYS A 273 3.41 17.01 -16.28
N LYS A 274 4.13 17.64 -15.35
CA LYS A 274 3.80 18.95 -14.79
C LYS A 274 5.05 19.83 -14.77
N THR A 275 4.89 21.07 -15.21
CA THR A 275 5.96 22.07 -15.22
C THR A 275 5.53 23.27 -14.39
N ARG A 276 6.43 23.79 -13.57
CA ARG A 276 6.23 25.02 -12.81
C ARG A 276 7.50 25.87 -12.88
N THR A 277 7.31 27.17 -13.06
CA THR A 277 8.41 28.14 -13.10
C THR A 277 8.75 28.61 -11.69
N TYR A 278 10.03 28.60 -11.37
CA TYR A 278 10.64 29.09 -10.14
C TYR A 278 11.64 30.21 -10.45
N THR A 279 12.19 30.83 -9.41
CA THR A 279 13.09 31.98 -9.52
C THR A 279 14.09 31.99 -8.36
N THR A 280 15.12 32.82 -8.46
CA THR A 280 16.15 32.98 -7.42
C THR A 280 15.62 33.79 -6.23
N VAL A 281 16.15 33.48 -5.05
CA VAL A 281 15.79 34.16 -3.79
C VAL A 281 16.81 35.23 -3.42
N ASP A 282 18.06 35.07 -3.85
CA ASP A 282 19.15 36.02 -3.63
C ASP A 282 19.52 36.79 -4.89
N ASP A 283 19.93 38.05 -4.70
CA ASP A 283 20.49 38.87 -5.77
C ASP A 283 21.78 38.22 -6.30
N TRP A 284 21.89 38.14 -7.63
CA TRP A 284 23.06 37.65 -8.36
C TRP A 284 23.39 36.16 -8.13
N GLN A 285 22.41 35.39 -7.63
CA GLN A 285 22.48 33.94 -7.52
C GLN A 285 22.68 33.30 -8.91
N THR A 286 23.73 32.49 -9.07
CA THR A 286 24.08 31.81 -10.33
C THR A 286 23.82 30.31 -10.30
N GLU A 287 23.43 29.78 -9.14
CA GLU A 287 23.16 28.37 -8.91
C GLU A 287 21.86 28.20 -8.12
N ILE A 288 21.01 27.23 -8.50
CA ILE A 288 19.77 26.90 -7.79
C ILE A 288 19.80 25.42 -7.41
N ASP A 289 19.65 25.15 -6.12
CA ASP A 289 19.46 23.80 -5.59
C ASP A 289 18.00 23.37 -5.78
N VAL A 290 17.79 22.30 -6.54
CA VAL A 290 16.49 21.65 -6.66
C VAL A 290 16.51 20.39 -5.80
N VAL A 291 15.84 20.45 -4.65
CA VAL A 291 15.69 19.31 -3.74
C VAL A 291 14.28 18.75 -3.90
N VAL A 292 14.19 17.47 -4.26
CA VAL A 292 12.94 16.78 -4.62
C VAL A 292 12.44 15.95 -3.43
N PHE A 293 11.15 16.05 -3.15
CA PHE A 293 10.48 15.37 -2.04
C PHE A 293 9.20 14.66 -2.50
N GLU A 294 8.83 13.61 -1.76
CA GLU A 294 7.49 13.02 -1.77
C GLU A 294 6.85 13.13 -0.37
N GLY A 295 5.55 13.38 -0.32
CA GLY A 295 4.77 13.41 0.92
C GLY A 295 3.70 14.51 0.98
N GLU A 296 2.85 14.43 2.01
CA GLU A 296 1.68 15.30 2.16
C GLU A 296 1.86 16.42 3.21
N ARG A 297 3.03 16.53 3.83
CA ARG A 297 3.26 17.52 4.88
C ARG A 297 3.64 18.87 4.24
N PRO A 298 3.11 20.00 4.74
CA PRO A 298 3.49 21.33 4.23
C PRO A 298 4.98 21.64 4.42
N CYS A 299 5.58 21.15 5.52
CA CYS A 299 7.01 21.27 5.81
C CYS A 299 7.75 20.02 5.31
N ILE A 300 8.89 20.22 4.66
CA ILE A 300 9.71 19.12 4.11
C ILE A 300 10.32 18.21 5.18
N ASP A 301 10.42 18.66 6.44
CA ASP A 301 11.05 17.88 7.54
C ASP A 301 10.34 16.56 7.85
N ALA A 302 9.07 16.46 7.47
CA ALA A 302 8.23 15.28 7.68
C ALA A 302 7.85 14.60 6.35
N ASN A 303 8.54 14.94 5.26
CA ASN A 303 8.42 14.32 3.94
C ASN A 303 9.69 13.53 3.61
N ASN A 304 9.61 12.63 2.63
CA ASN A 304 10.76 11.84 2.22
C ASN A 304 11.54 12.57 1.14
N LYS A 305 12.84 12.78 1.35
CA LYS A 305 13.73 13.31 0.33
C LYS A 305 14.02 12.23 -0.71
N LEU A 306 13.70 12.52 -1.98
CA LEU A 306 13.96 11.62 -3.11
C LEU A 306 15.34 11.85 -3.74
N GLY A 307 15.77 13.10 -3.81
CA GLY A 307 17.02 13.45 -4.46
C GLY A 307 17.25 14.95 -4.51
N SER A 308 18.39 15.36 -5.07
CA SER A 308 18.68 16.77 -5.32
C SER A 308 19.66 16.92 -6.47
N PHE A 309 19.55 18.02 -7.20
CA PHE A 309 20.50 18.41 -8.23
C PHE A 309 20.62 19.94 -8.27
N VAL A 310 21.72 20.43 -8.83
CA VAL A 310 22.03 21.86 -8.91
C VAL A 310 21.91 22.31 -10.37
N ILE A 311 21.23 23.43 -10.59
CA ILE A 311 21.24 24.13 -11.86
C ILE A 311 22.30 25.21 -11.74
N SER A 312 23.33 25.15 -12.57
CA SER A 312 24.40 26.15 -12.62
C SER A 312 24.29 27.01 -13.88
N GLY A 313 24.94 28.17 -13.85
CA GLY A 313 24.95 29.09 -14.99
C GLY A 313 23.70 29.94 -15.13
N VAL A 314 22.86 30.03 -14.08
CA VAL A 314 21.68 30.89 -14.04
C VAL A 314 22.12 32.34 -14.27
N GLN A 315 21.36 33.07 -15.08
CA GLN A 315 21.66 34.47 -15.39
C GLN A 315 21.85 35.29 -14.10
N ARG A 316 23.00 35.98 -14.00
CA ARG A 316 23.29 36.88 -12.89
C ARG A 316 22.37 38.10 -12.96
N ALA A 317 21.27 38.08 -12.20
CA ALA A 317 20.22 39.09 -12.18
C ALA A 317 19.71 39.34 -10.74
N ARG A 318 18.77 40.27 -10.52
CA ARG A 318 18.19 40.47 -9.18
C ARG A 318 17.30 39.29 -8.79
N ALA A 319 17.10 39.09 -7.49
CA ALA A 319 16.16 38.08 -6.98
C ALA A 319 14.77 38.24 -7.64
N GLY A 320 14.16 37.13 -8.03
CA GLY A 320 12.86 37.14 -8.72
C GLY A 320 12.91 37.33 -10.25
N GLU A 321 14.04 37.76 -10.82
CA GLU A 321 14.18 37.99 -12.27
C GLU A 321 14.42 36.68 -13.06
N PRO A 322 15.38 35.80 -12.70
CA PRO A 322 15.60 34.54 -13.42
C PRO A 322 14.37 33.64 -13.41
N LYS A 323 14.08 32.96 -14.52
CA LYS A 323 12.94 32.04 -14.65
C LYS A 323 13.44 30.65 -15.00
N VAL A 324 13.19 29.72 -14.09
CA VAL A 324 13.63 28.32 -14.25
C VAL A 324 12.41 27.42 -14.23
N ASP A 325 12.18 26.74 -15.35
CA ASP A 325 11.11 25.77 -15.48
C ASP A 325 11.56 24.42 -14.94
N VAL A 326 10.99 24.01 -13.81
CA VAL A 326 11.18 22.67 -13.25
C VAL A 326 10.03 21.79 -13.69
N THR A 327 10.35 20.66 -14.28
CA THR A 327 9.41 19.72 -14.88
C THR A 327 9.53 18.35 -14.26
N PHE A 328 8.41 17.86 -13.72
CA PHE A 328 8.26 16.52 -13.19
C PHE A 328 7.52 15.69 -14.24
N ALA A 329 8.10 14.55 -14.62
CA ALA A 329 7.48 13.58 -15.50
C ALA A 329 7.46 12.21 -14.82
N LEU A 330 6.27 11.66 -14.63
CA LEU A 330 6.06 10.27 -14.20
C LEU A 330 5.73 9.44 -15.42
N ASP A 331 6.45 8.33 -15.61
CA ASP A 331 6.12 7.34 -16.64
C ASP A 331 5.01 6.38 -16.18
N ALA A 332 4.66 5.41 -17.01
CA ALA A 332 3.62 4.42 -16.71
C ALA A 332 4.01 3.47 -15.58
N ASN A 333 5.30 3.38 -15.22
CA ASN A 333 5.79 2.59 -14.07
C ASN A 333 5.82 3.42 -12.78
N GLY A 334 5.43 4.71 -12.85
CA GLY A 334 5.55 5.65 -11.73
C GLY A 334 6.98 6.11 -11.45
N ILE A 335 7.92 5.95 -12.40
CA ILE A 335 9.29 6.42 -12.25
C ILE A 335 9.36 7.92 -12.53
N LEU A 336 9.88 8.67 -11.55
CA LEU A 336 10.02 10.11 -11.63
C LEU A 336 11.29 10.52 -12.38
N ASN A 337 11.11 11.33 -13.43
CA ASN A 337 12.14 12.09 -14.09
C ASN A 337 11.95 13.58 -13.82
N VAL A 338 12.93 14.21 -13.17
CA VAL A 338 12.92 15.66 -12.92
C VAL A 338 13.94 16.33 -13.84
N THR A 339 13.48 17.34 -14.56
CA THR A 339 14.33 18.19 -15.41
C THR A 339 14.12 19.63 -15.02
N ALA A 340 15.15 20.45 -15.19
CA ALA A 340 15.03 21.88 -15.02
C ALA A 340 15.72 22.62 -16.16
N ARG A 341 15.11 23.72 -16.59
CA ARG A 341 15.58 24.51 -17.72
C ARG A 341 15.48 25.99 -17.37
N ASP A 342 16.60 26.71 -17.46
CA ASP A 342 16.57 28.17 -17.47
C ASP A 342 15.93 28.62 -18.78
N GLN A 343 14.99 29.57 -18.72
CA GLN A 343 14.33 30.08 -19.91
C GLN A 343 15.27 30.90 -20.80
N VAL A 344 16.39 31.39 -20.26
CA VAL A 344 17.35 32.25 -20.97
C VAL A 344 18.53 31.48 -21.55
N THR A 345 19.03 30.45 -20.87
CA THR A 345 20.22 29.67 -21.23
C THR A 345 19.88 28.19 -21.40
#